data_AF-A0A8I1U2L4-F1
#
_entry.id   AF-A0A8I1U2L4-F1
#
_cell.length_a   1.000
_cell.length_b   1.000
_cell.length_c   1.000
_cell.angle_alpha   90.00
_cell.angle_beta   90.00
_cell.angle_gamma   90.00
#
_symmetry.space_group_name_H-M   'P 1'
#
loop_
_entity.id
_entity.type
_entity.pdbx_description
1 polymer ?
#
loop_
_entity_poly.entity_id
_entity_poly.type
_entity_poly.pdbx_seq_one_letter_code
_entity_poly.pdbx_strand_id
1 'polypeptide(L)'
;MLTQDKKAYNHLLIELKNKKNITAEKLAELGNVNLSTMNSWLANSENKNWRRLKKESFYLIKSRVIFNKSPDSLNKKDDIRFYLRSISDALNIAKNSVYSEKPIQREDLKFINQALEMSQLIFWSLEDLIPADQQETEYFNSLQQEETQKN
;
A
#
# COMPACT_ATOMS: atom_id res chain seq x y z
N MET A 1 20.13 -8.91 27.13
CA MET A 1 18.96 -8.23 26.55
C MET A 1 19.20 -8.04 25.06
N LEU A 2 18.52 -8.80 24.20
CA LEU A 2 18.57 -8.59 22.75
C LEU A 2 17.65 -7.41 22.42
N THR A 3 18.21 -6.36 21.82
CA THR A 3 17.55 -5.08 21.52
C THR A 3 16.23 -5.27 20.78
N GLN A 4 15.20 -4.53 21.22
CA GLN A 4 13.82 -4.54 20.71
C GLN A 4 13.73 -4.36 19.17
N ASP A 5 14.72 -3.74 18.54
CA ASP A 5 14.69 -3.38 17.11
C ASP A 5 14.96 -4.54 16.13
N LYS A 6 15.52 -5.67 16.58
CA LYS A 6 15.94 -6.75 15.65
C LYS A 6 14.86 -7.82 15.38
N LYS A 7 13.67 -7.71 16.00
CA LYS A 7 12.63 -8.75 15.98
C LYS A 7 11.32 -8.39 15.24
N ALA A 8 11.17 -7.19 14.71
CA ALA A 8 9.84 -6.65 14.36
C ALA A 8 9.04 -7.52 13.37
N TYR A 9 9.52 -7.77 12.16
CA TYR A 9 8.66 -8.35 11.11
C TYR A 9 8.41 -9.86 11.23
N ASN A 10 9.38 -10.65 11.71
CA ASN A 10 9.15 -12.07 11.97
C ASN A 10 8.05 -12.26 13.03
N HIS A 11 8.06 -11.44 14.08
CA HIS A 11 7.04 -11.50 15.13
C HIS A 11 5.66 -11.12 14.57
N LEU A 12 5.59 -10.04 13.80
CA LEU A 12 4.36 -9.61 13.13
C LEU A 12 3.84 -10.68 12.14
N LEU A 13 4.72 -11.43 11.47
CA LEU A 13 4.33 -12.54 10.60
C LEU A 13 3.71 -13.70 11.40
N ILE A 14 4.28 -14.03 12.57
CA ILE A 14 3.74 -15.04 13.49
C ILE A 14 2.36 -14.60 14.02
N GLU A 15 2.23 -13.33 14.43
CA GLU A 15 0.96 -12.75 14.85
C GLU A 15 -0.09 -12.80 13.73
N LEU A 16 0.28 -12.42 12.50
CA LEU A 16 -0.60 -12.48 11.34
C LEU A 16 -1.08 -13.91 11.08
N LYS A 17 -0.15 -14.88 11.11
CA LYS A 17 -0.44 -16.31 10.96
C LYS A 17 -1.50 -16.77 11.97
N ASN A 18 -1.29 -16.43 13.25
CA ASN A 18 -2.16 -16.83 14.34
C ASN A 18 -3.52 -16.12 14.28
N LYS A 19 -3.52 -14.80 14.08
CA LYS A 19 -4.74 -13.97 14.02
C LYS A 19 -5.66 -14.36 12.87
N LYS A 20 -5.11 -14.76 11.72
CA LYS A 20 -5.88 -15.16 10.53
C LYS A 20 -6.07 -16.66 10.40
N ASN A 21 -5.54 -17.45 11.34
CA ASN A 21 -5.56 -18.92 11.31
C ASN A 21 -5.07 -19.50 9.97
N ILE A 22 -3.93 -19.01 9.47
CA ILE A 22 -3.35 -19.40 8.18
C ILE A 22 -2.19 -20.38 8.40
N THR A 23 -2.01 -21.34 7.48
CA THR A 23 -0.91 -22.29 7.53
C THR A 23 0.40 -21.70 7.02
N ALA A 24 1.54 -22.32 7.39
CA ALA A 24 2.84 -21.88 6.87
C ALA A 24 2.94 -22.08 5.35
N GLU A 25 2.32 -23.15 4.84
CA GLU A 25 2.21 -23.46 3.41
C GLU A 25 1.50 -22.35 2.65
N LYS A 26 0.36 -21.87 3.19
CA LYS A 26 -0.39 -20.80 2.54
C LYS A 26 0.36 -19.46 2.61
N LEU A 27 1.06 -19.17 3.71
CA LEU A 27 1.92 -17.99 3.78
C LEU A 27 3.09 -18.09 2.79
N ALA A 28 3.68 -19.26 2.60
CA ALA A 28 4.75 -19.51 1.63
C ALA A 28 4.26 -19.26 0.19
N GLU A 29 3.08 -19.78 -0.15
CA GLU A 29 2.40 -19.52 -1.41
C GLU A 29 2.15 -18.01 -1.61
N LEU A 30 1.56 -17.33 -0.63
CA LEU A 30 1.30 -15.90 -0.70
C LEU A 30 2.59 -15.08 -0.75
N GLY A 31 3.68 -15.51 -0.13
CA GLY A 31 4.97 -14.83 -0.20
C GLY A 31 5.76 -15.10 -1.47
N ASN A 32 5.31 -16.03 -2.33
CA ASN A 32 6.09 -16.59 -3.43
C ASN A 32 7.50 -17.04 -2.98
N VAL A 33 7.55 -17.75 -1.85
CA VAL A 33 8.79 -18.31 -1.29
C VAL A 33 8.61 -19.79 -1.00
N ASN A 34 9.70 -20.54 -0.94
CA ASN A 34 9.61 -21.94 -0.54
C ASN A 34 9.24 -22.09 0.95
N LEU A 35 8.63 -23.23 1.28
CA LEU A 35 8.17 -23.53 2.64
C LEU A 35 9.31 -23.51 3.68
N SER A 36 10.52 -23.91 3.29
CA SER A 36 11.71 -23.86 4.15
C SER A 36 12.04 -22.43 4.59
N THR A 37 11.99 -21.46 3.67
CA THR A 37 12.20 -20.03 3.97
C THR A 37 11.09 -19.49 4.86
N MET A 38 9.84 -19.86 4.59
CA MET A 38 8.71 -19.44 5.43
C MET A 38 8.82 -20.00 6.86
N ASN A 39 9.17 -21.27 7.02
CA ASN A 39 9.39 -21.89 8.33
C ASN A 39 10.59 -21.28 9.07
N SER A 40 11.63 -20.92 8.32
CA SER A 40 12.78 -20.18 8.86
C SER A 40 12.38 -18.79 9.40
N TRP A 41 11.47 -18.08 8.73
CA TRP A 41 10.93 -16.81 9.20
C TRP A 41 9.98 -16.95 10.39
N LEU A 42 9.23 -18.05 10.46
CA LEU A 42 8.31 -18.35 11.57
C LEU A 42 9.00 -18.98 12.79
N ALA A 43 10.28 -19.36 12.67
CA ALA A 43 11.06 -19.89 13.77
C ALA A 43 11.39 -18.82 14.83
N ASN A 44 11.71 -19.25 16.05
CA ASN A 44 12.25 -18.35 17.06
C ASN A 44 13.68 -17.92 16.70
N SER A 45 14.13 -16.78 17.22
CA SER A 45 15.46 -16.22 16.93
C SER A 45 16.63 -17.04 17.49
N GLU A 46 16.35 -18.04 18.31
CA GLU A 46 17.35 -18.92 18.94
C GLU A 46 17.59 -20.18 18.09
N ASN A 47 16.76 -20.43 17.08
CA ASN A 47 16.91 -21.56 16.17
C ASN A 47 18.04 -21.30 15.17
N LYS A 48 18.90 -22.30 14.94
CA LYS A 48 19.99 -22.24 13.95
C LYS A 48 19.52 -21.96 12.53
N ASN A 49 18.29 -22.31 12.21
CA ASN A 49 17.68 -22.08 10.90
C ASN A 49 16.93 -20.76 10.81
N TRP A 50 16.99 -19.90 11.82
CA TRP A 50 16.28 -18.63 11.83
C TRP A 50 16.86 -17.64 10.81
N ARG A 51 15.98 -17.05 10.00
CA ARG A 51 16.33 -15.97 9.07
C ARG A 51 15.53 -14.73 9.40
N ARG A 52 16.17 -13.57 9.27
CA ARG A 52 15.50 -12.28 9.37
C ARG A 52 14.55 -12.08 8.19
N LEU A 53 13.30 -11.74 8.47
CA LEU A 53 12.32 -11.29 7.49
C LEU A 53 12.53 -9.80 7.20
N LYS A 54 12.65 -9.44 5.93
CA LYS A 54 12.73 -8.04 5.50
C LYS A 54 11.35 -7.39 5.46
N LYS A 55 11.31 -6.06 5.59
CA LYS A 55 10.08 -5.24 5.60
C LYS A 55 9.22 -5.51 4.36
N GLU A 56 9.85 -5.52 3.18
CA GLU A 56 9.19 -5.65 1.88
C GLU A 56 8.48 -7.01 1.75
N SER A 57 9.17 -8.09 2.14
CA SER A 57 8.61 -9.43 2.11
C SER A 57 7.45 -9.58 3.09
N PHE A 58 7.54 -8.98 4.28
CA PHE A 58 6.43 -8.98 5.25
C PHE A 58 5.19 -8.27 4.70
N TYR A 59 5.33 -7.07 4.15
CA TYR A 59 4.19 -6.32 3.62
C TYR A 59 3.57 -6.96 2.38
N LEU A 60 4.36 -7.61 1.54
CA LEU A 60 3.86 -8.44 0.44
C LEU A 60 2.97 -9.58 0.95
N ILE A 61 3.41 -10.31 1.98
CA ILE A 61 2.62 -11.39 2.57
C ILE A 61 1.37 -10.83 3.26
N LYS A 62 1.52 -9.77 4.08
CA LYS A 62 0.42 -9.13 4.83
C LYS A 62 -0.68 -8.66 3.89
N SER A 63 -0.32 -7.95 2.81
CA SER A 63 -1.29 -7.50 1.81
C SER A 63 -2.03 -8.68 1.18
N ARG A 64 -1.31 -9.70 0.69
CA ARG A 64 -1.93 -10.88 0.07
C ARG A 64 -2.81 -11.69 1.03
N VAL A 65 -2.48 -11.72 2.33
CA VAL A 65 -3.33 -12.32 3.38
C VAL A 65 -4.62 -11.52 3.62
N ILE A 66 -4.52 -10.18 3.68
CA ILE A 66 -5.67 -9.30 3.94
C ILE A 66 -6.61 -9.25 2.73
N PHE A 67 -6.04 -9.21 1.52
CA PHE A 67 -6.77 -9.07 0.26
C PHE A 67 -7.04 -10.43 -0.41
N ASN A 68 -7.04 -11.54 0.34
CA ASN A 68 -7.09 -12.92 -0.15
C ASN A 68 -8.46 -13.35 -0.75
N LYS A 69 -9.09 -12.49 -1.55
CA LYS A 69 -10.21 -12.79 -2.45
C LYS A 69 -9.98 -12.12 -3.82
N SER A 70 -8.88 -12.48 -4.47
CA SER A 70 -8.69 -12.60 -5.92
C SER A 70 -7.25 -12.24 -6.29
N PRO A 71 -6.54 -13.05 -7.10
CA PRO A 71 -5.26 -12.68 -7.70
C PRO A 71 -5.31 -11.36 -8.49
N ASP A 72 -6.50 -10.81 -8.76
CA ASP A 72 -6.70 -9.52 -9.41
C ASP A 72 -6.63 -8.29 -8.49
N SER A 73 -6.65 -8.36 -7.15
CA SER A 73 -6.97 -7.13 -6.37
C SER A 73 -5.84 -6.09 -6.32
N LEU A 74 -4.59 -6.54 -6.29
CA LEU A 74 -3.40 -5.67 -6.39
C LEU A 74 -3.28 -5.10 -7.80
N ASN A 75 -3.47 -5.95 -8.81
CA ASN A 75 -3.57 -5.52 -10.20
C ASN A 75 -4.74 -4.54 -10.39
N LYS A 76 -5.91 -4.77 -9.78
CA LYS A 76 -7.06 -3.86 -9.80
C LYS A 76 -6.76 -2.54 -9.09
N LYS A 77 -5.98 -2.51 -8.00
CA LYS A 77 -5.56 -1.24 -7.39
C LYS A 77 -4.68 -0.45 -8.35
N ASP A 78 -3.70 -1.10 -8.95
CA ASP A 78 -2.79 -0.46 -9.91
C ASP A 78 -3.49 -0.10 -11.24
N ASP A 79 -4.45 -0.92 -11.69
CA ASP A 79 -5.33 -0.67 -12.84
C ASP A 79 -6.28 0.49 -12.53
N ILE A 80 -6.90 0.54 -11.35
CA ILE A 80 -7.73 1.68 -10.94
C ILE A 80 -6.87 2.95 -10.84
N ARG A 81 -5.65 2.89 -10.29
CA ARG A 81 -4.71 4.02 -10.30
C ARG A 81 -4.36 4.44 -11.74
N PHE A 82 -4.11 3.48 -12.62
CA PHE A 82 -3.81 3.72 -14.03
C PHE A 82 -5.00 4.37 -14.77
N TYR A 83 -6.21 3.86 -14.56
CA TYR A 83 -7.44 4.42 -15.13
C TYR A 83 -7.74 5.81 -14.58
N LEU A 84 -7.58 6.05 -13.27
CA LEU A 84 -7.77 7.38 -12.67
C LEU A 84 -6.76 8.39 -13.22
N ARG A 85 -5.49 8.00 -13.40
CA ARG A 85 -4.48 8.83 -14.06
C ARG A 85 -4.85 9.13 -15.51
N SER A 86 -5.27 8.11 -16.26
CA SER A 86 -5.69 8.26 -17.66
C SER A 86 -6.93 9.17 -17.80
N ILE A 87 -7.89 9.09 -16.88
CA ILE A 87 -9.05 9.99 -16.79
C ILE A 87 -8.58 11.41 -16.48
N SER A 88 -7.72 11.60 -15.48
CA SER A 88 -7.18 12.92 -15.15
C SER A 88 -6.38 13.53 -16.30
N ASP A 89 -5.58 12.73 -17.02
CA ASP A 89 -4.81 13.18 -18.18
C ASP A 89 -5.75 13.60 -19.32
N ALA A 90 -6.76 12.80 -19.64
CA ALA A 90 -7.76 13.14 -20.65
C ALA A 90 -8.54 14.41 -20.27
N LEU A 91 -8.91 14.58 -19.01
CA LEU A 91 -9.59 15.78 -18.49
C LEU A 91 -8.67 17.01 -18.52
N ASN A 92 -7.39 16.87 -18.21
CA ASN A 92 -6.41 17.95 -18.31
C ASN A 92 -6.12 18.33 -19.77
N ILE A 93 -6.04 17.34 -20.68
CA ILE A 93 -5.93 17.58 -22.12
C ILE A 93 -7.19 18.33 -22.59
N ALA A 94 -8.38 17.89 -22.20
CA ALA A 94 -9.62 18.58 -22.54
C ALA A 94 -9.60 20.02 -22.00
N LYS A 95 -9.31 20.21 -20.71
CA LYS A 95 -9.20 21.53 -20.05
C LYS A 95 -8.24 22.50 -20.75
N ASN A 96 -7.11 21.99 -21.24
CA ASN A 96 -6.03 22.78 -21.83
C ASN A 96 -5.99 22.70 -23.37
N SER A 97 -7.00 22.09 -24.01
CA SER A 97 -6.99 21.84 -25.44
C SER A 97 -7.04 23.16 -26.22
N VAL A 98 -5.90 23.52 -26.81
CA VAL A 98 -5.78 24.54 -27.87
C VAL A 98 -6.33 24.00 -29.21
N TYR A 99 -6.54 22.68 -29.33
CA TYR A 99 -6.99 21.98 -30.55
C TYR A 99 -8.49 22.05 -30.80
N SER A 100 -9.26 22.47 -29.80
CA SER A 100 -10.64 22.90 -30.03
C SER A 100 -10.58 24.30 -30.63
N GLU A 101 -10.87 24.44 -31.92
CA GLU A 101 -11.00 25.76 -32.60
C GLU A 101 -12.08 26.67 -31.95
N LYS A 102 -12.74 26.21 -30.88
CA LYS A 102 -13.71 26.94 -30.07
C LYS A 102 -13.31 26.93 -28.59
N PRO A 103 -13.41 28.06 -27.88
CA PRO A 103 -13.18 28.09 -26.44
C PRO A 103 -14.19 27.20 -25.70
N ILE A 104 -13.71 26.50 -24.68
CA ILE A 104 -14.54 25.64 -23.82
C ILE A 104 -15.59 26.47 -23.08
N GLN A 105 -16.82 25.96 -23.02
CA GLN A 105 -17.89 26.64 -22.30
C GLN A 105 -17.64 26.59 -20.79
N ARG A 106 -18.10 27.62 -20.08
CA ARG A 106 -17.89 27.74 -18.63
C ARG A 106 -18.48 26.56 -17.84
N GLU A 107 -19.59 26.00 -18.31
CA GLU A 107 -20.25 24.85 -17.69
C GLU A 107 -19.45 23.56 -17.89
N ASP A 108 -18.94 23.32 -19.10
CA ASP A 108 -18.04 22.19 -19.40
C ASP A 108 -16.76 22.27 -18.55
N LEU A 109 -16.18 23.47 -18.42
CA LEU A 109 -15.00 23.69 -17.57
C LEU A 109 -15.29 23.38 -16.10
N LYS A 110 -16.49 23.73 -15.60
CA LYS A 110 -16.93 23.40 -14.24
C LYS A 110 -17.04 21.89 -14.04
N PHE A 111 -17.65 21.18 -15.00
CA PHE A 111 -17.73 19.72 -14.97
C PHE A 111 -16.35 19.04 -15.01
N ILE A 112 -15.44 19.52 -15.86
CA ILE A 112 -14.07 18.99 -15.97
C ILE A 112 -13.32 19.17 -14.64
N ASN A 113 -13.41 20.34 -14.02
CA ASN A 113 -12.77 20.57 -12.72
C ASN A 113 -13.36 19.70 -11.60
N GLN A 114 -14.68 19.52 -11.56
CA GLN A 114 -15.33 18.62 -10.60
C GLN A 114 -14.90 17.16 -10.80
N ALA A 115 -14.80 16.71 -12.04
CA ALA A 115 -14.34 15.36 -12.36
C ALA A 115 -12.86 15.14 -11.95
N LEU A 116 -12.01 16.15 -12.13
CA LEU A 116 -10.61 16.13 -11.65
C LEU A 116 -10.56 16.03 -10.11
N GLU A 117 -11.35 16.83 -9.39
CA GLU A 117 -11.44 16.78 -7.93
C GLU A 117 -11.91 15.40 -7.43
N MET A 118 -12.96 14.84 -8.03
CA MET A 118 -13.48 13.52 -7.67
C MET A 118 -12.46 12.40 -7.95
N SER A 119 -11.75 12.46 -9.09
CA SER A 119 -10.68 11.51 -9.41
C SER A 119 -9.58 11.52 -8.34
N GLN A 120 -9.21 12.70 -7.85
CA GLN A 120 -8.19 12.87 -6.83
C GLN A 120 -8.65 12.38 -5.45
N LEU A 121 -9.91 12.62 -5.08
CA LEU A 121 -10.50 12.08 -3.84
C LEU A 121 -10.55 10.54 -3.84
N ILE A 122 -10.93 9.93 -4.96
CA ILE A 122 -10.92 8.47 -5.12
C ILE A 122 -9.49 7.93 -5.02
N PHE A 123 -8.53 8.60 -5.66
CA PHE A 123 -7.10 8.23 -5.57
C PHE A 123 -6.61 8.22 -4.12
N TRP A 124 -6.87 9.26 -3.33
CA TRP A 124 -6.48 9.31 -1.92
C TRP A 124 -7.19 8.24 -1.08
N SER A 125 -8.50 8.05 -1.30
CA SER A 125 -9.27 7.01 -0.60
C SER A 125 -8.74 5.60 -0.88
N LEU A 126 -8.17 5.35 -2.06
CA LEU A 126 -7.53 4.08 -2.42
C LEU A 126 -6.17 3.89 -1.74
N GLU A 127 -5.45 4.97 -1.42
CA GLU A 127 -4.23 4.90 -0.61
C GLU A 127 -4.55 4.52 0.83
N ASP A 128 -5.64 5.06 1.39
CA ASP A 128 -6.09 4.81 2.78
C ASP A 128 -6.59 3.36 3.02
N LEU A 129 -6.90 2.60 1.97
CA LEU A 129 -7.36 1.21 2.08
C LEU A 129 -6.26 0.22 2.54
N ILE A 130 -4.99 0.64 2.57
CA ILE A 130 -3.91 -0.09 3.26
C ILE A 130 -3.43 0.81 4.40
N PRO A 131 -3.87 0.59 5.66
CA PRO A 131 -3.51 1.49 6.75
C PRO A 131 -2.00 1.50 6.97
N ALA A 132 -1.45 2.72 7.08
CA ALA A 132 -0.04 2.97 7.40
C ALA A 132 0.35 2.19 8.65
N ASP A 133 1.57 1.64 8.65
CA ASP A 133 2.07 0.98 9.84
C ASP A 133 2.42 2.02 10.93
N GLN A 134 2.62 1.53 12.15
CA GLN A 134 2.89 2.39 13.30
C GLN A 134 4.16 3.22 13.12
N GLN A 135 5.17 2.72 12.39
CA GLN A 135 6.42 3.43 12.11
C GLN A 135 6.23 4.55 11.07
N GLU A 136 5.40 4.33 10.05
CA GLU A 136 5.00 5.38 9.10
C GLU A 136 4.16 6.46 9.78
N THR A 137 3.26 6.06 10.68
CA THR A 137 2.45 6.99 11.48
C THR A 137 3.33 7.83 12.42
N GLU A 138 4.28 7.18 13.10
CA GLU A 138 5.26 7.86 13.98
C GLU A 138 6.17 8.81 13.19
N TYR A 139 6.57 8.44 11.98
CA TYR A 139 7.37 9.30 11.10
C TYR A 139 6.59 10.55 10.64
N PHE A 140 5.36 10.39 10.17
CA PHE A 140 4.53 11.53 9.77
C PHE A 140 4.22 12.47 10.94
N ASN A 141 3.94 11.91 12.13
CA ASN A 141 3.75 12.70 13.34
C ASN A 141 5.02 13.50 13.72
N SER A 142 6.21 12.92 13.50
CA SER A 142 7.47 13.63 13.76
C SER A 142 7.69 14.82 12.82
N LEU A 143 7.31 14.69 11.54
CA LEU A 143 7.42 15.77 10.55
C LEU A 143 6.48 16.94 10.87
N GLN A 144 5.25 16.65 11.33
CA GLN A 144 4.31 17.70 11.74
C GLN A 144 4.77 18.45 13.00
N GLN A 145 5.45 17.77 13.92
CA GLN A 145 6.01 18.43 15.11
C GLN A 145 7.18 19.36 14.76
N GLU A 146 8.00 19.01 13.77
CA GLU A 146 9.09 19.88 13.29
C GLU A 146 8.59 21.16 12.60
N GLU A 147 7.47 21.10 11.87
CA GLU A 147 6.85 22.30 11.27
C GLU A 147 6.21 23.23 12.31
N THR A 148 5.68 22.66 13.39
CA THR A 148 5.05 23.45 14.48
C THR A 148 6.08 24.18 15.35
N GLN A 149 7.33 23.70 15.39
CA GLN A 149 8.43 24.32 16.14
C GLN A 149 9.21 25.39 15.35
N LYS A 150 8.95 25.55 14.06
CA LYS A 150 9.58 26.58 13.19
C LYS A 150 8.75 27.85 13.02
N ASN A 151 7.57 27.93 13.64
CA ASN A 151 6.76 29.15 13.79
C ASN A 151 6.82 29.66 15.24
#